data_AF-A0A9D7UNU9-F1
#
_entry.id   AF-A0A9D7UNU9-F1
#
_cell.length_a   1.000
_cell.length_b   1.000
_cell.length_c   1.000
_cell.angle_alpha   90.00
_cell.angle_beta   90.00
_cell.angle_gamma   90.00
#
_symmetry.space_group_name_H-M   'P 1'
#
loop_
_entity.id
_entity.type
_entity.pdbx_description
1 polymer ?
#
loop_
_entity_poly.entity_id
_entity_poly.type
_entity_poly.pdbx_seq_one_letter_code
_entity_poly.pdbx_strand_id
1 'polypeptide(L)'
;MPNLLENPVHLGLGATVIVQPPFTGMEWYVDYVTRNSADGAEGRLVTMSRFTADWESWEMHPEGDEMVLCLSGRMTLHQDHAVGT
;
A
#
# COMPACT_ATOMS: atom_id res chain seq x y z
N MET A 1 -7.02 -0.49 -18.65
CA MET A 1 -6.96 -1.06 -17.29
C MET A 1 -5.76 -0.45 -16.60
N PRO A 2 -5.83 -0.10 -15.31
CA PRO A 2 -4.70 0.51 -14.61
C PRO A 2 -3.49 -0.43 -14.61
N ASN A 3 -2.30 0.13 -14.88
CA ASN A 3 -1.03 -0.56 -14.70
C ASN A 3 -0.58 -0.35 -13.26
N LEU A 4 -0.66 -1.39 -12.40
CA LEU A 4 -0.32 -1.26 -10.98
C LEU A 4 1.16 -0.95 -10.72
N LEU A 5 2.04 -1.11 -11.71
CA LEU A 5 3.45 -0.69 -11.60
C LEU A 5 3.64 0.83 -11.73
N GLU A 6 2.66 1.52 -12.29
CA GLU A 6 2.71 2.97 -12.54
C GLU A 6 1.68 3.71 -11.67
N ASN A 7 0.49 3.12 -11.51
CA ASN A 7 -0.64 3.73 -10.84
C ASN A 7 -1.19 2.77 -9.78
N PRO A 8 -1.06 3.12 -8.49
CA PRO A 8 -1.80 2.45 -7.43
C PRO A 8 -3.30 2.55 -7.65
N VAL A 9 -4.06 1.69 -6.97
CA VAL A 9 -5.52 1.80 -6.92
C VAL A 9 -6.01 1.85 -5.48
N HIS A 10 -7.09 2.57 -5.29
CA HIS A 10 -7.88 2.53 -4.07
C HIS A 10 -9.06 1.59 -4.30
N LEU A 11 -9.22 0.59 -3.43
CA LEU A 11 -10.44 -0.19 -3.33
C LEU A 11 -11.32 0.49 -2.29
N GLY A 12 -12.47 0.99 -2.73
CA GLY A 12 -13.36 1.81 -1.93
C GLY A 12 -14.74 1.23 -1.71
N LEU A 13 -15.57 1.96 -0.98
CA LEU A 13 -16.96 1.62 -0.73
C LEU A 13 -17.73 1.46 -2.05
N GLY A 14 -18.77 0.62 -2.02
CA GLY A 14 -19.60 0.35 -3.20
C GLY A 14 -18.92 -0.52 -4.27
N ALA A 15 -17.92 -1.33 -3.88
CA ALA A 15 -17.15 -2.20 -4.78
C ALA A 15 -16.44 -1.42 -5.90
N THR A 16 -15.85 -0.27 -5.54
CA THR A 16 -15.20 0.63 -6.49
C THR A 16 -13.70 0.36 -6.58
N VAL A 17 -13.14 0.61 -7.77
CA VAL A 17 -11.70 0.61 -8.01
C VAL A 17 -11.33 1.97 -8.59
N ILE A 18 -10.61 2.78 -7.81
CA ILE A 18 -10.27 4.17 -8.15
C ILE A 18 -8.77 4.27 -8.38
N VAL A 19 -8.38 4.57 -9.62
CA VAL A 19 -6.97 4.75 -9.99
C VAL A 19 -6.40 5.98 -9.31
N GLN A 20 -5.22 5.85 -8.71
CA GLN A 20 -4.48 6.94 -8.08
C GLN A 20 -3.37 7.47 -8.99
N PRO A 21 -2.94 8.73 -8.81
CA PRO A 21 -1.74 9.25 -9.47
C PRO A 21 -0.50 8.41 -9.12
N PRO A 22 0.53 8.37 -9.98
CA PRO A 22 1.81 7.76 -9.65
C PRO A 22 2.38 8.33 -8.35
N PHE A 23 3.12 7.52 -7.60
CA PHE A 23 3.78 7.97 -6.37
C PHE A 23 4.71 9.16 -6.65
N THR A 24 4.67 10.13 -5.75
CA THR A 24 5.69 11.19 -5.64
C THR A 24 6.36 11.05 -4.26
N GLY A 25 6.73 12.15 -3.60
CA GLY A 25 7.27 12.11 -2.24
C GLY A 25 6.18 11.89 -1.19
N MET A 26 6.52 12.19 0.06
CA MET A 26 5.65 12.00 1.22
C MET A 26 4.31 12.76 1.11
N GLU A 27 4.28 13.87 0.37
CA GLU A 27 3.05 14.63 0.09
C GLU A 27 1.97 13.78 -0.59
N TRP A 28 2.37 12.77 -1.37
CA TRP A 28 1.44 11.88 -2.06
C TRP A 28 0.49 11.18 -1.09
N TYR A 29 0.99 10.75 0.08
CA TYR A 29 0.19 10.03 1.08
C TYR A 29 -0.83 10.94 1.75
N VAL A 30 -0.48 12.21 2.00
CA VAL A 30 -1.41 13.21 2.53
C VAL A 30 -2.54 13.47 1.55
N ASP A 31 -2.22 13.62 0.26
CA ASP A 31 -3.21 13.83 -0.78
C ASP A 31 -4.08 12.57 -0.98
N TYR A 32 -3.48 11.38 -0.88
CA TYR A 32 -4.21 10.11 -0.94
C TYR A 32 -5.25 9.99 0.17
N VAL A 33 -4.89 10.30 1.42
CA VAL A 33 -5.84 10.31 2.55
C VAL A 33 -6.95 11.32 2.28
N THR A 34 -6.60 12.52 1.81
CA THR A 34 -7.59 13.56 1.50
C THR A 34 -8.61 13.10 0.45
N ARG A 35 -8.15 12.46 -0.64
CA ARG A 35 -9.01 11.95 -1.72
C ARG A 35 -9.97 10.86 -1.26
N ASN A 36 -9.55 10.01 -0.31
CA ASN A 36 -10.26 8.77 0.01
C ASN A 36 -10.75 8.68 1.46
N SER A 37 -10.66 9.77 2.23
CA SER A 37 -10.98 9.79 3.67
C SER A 37 -12.41 9.37 4.01
N ALA A 38 -13.35 9.52 3.09
CA ALA A 38 -14.75 9.12 3.27
C ALA A 38 -14.92 7.61 3.50
N ASP A 39 -13.99 6.80 3.01
CA ASP A 39 -14.05 5.34 3.12
C ASP A 39 -13.47 4.83 4.45
N GLY A 40 -12.80 5.71 5.21
CA GLY A 40 -12.28 5.41 6.54
C GLY A 40 -11.45 4.13 6.59
N ALA A 41 -11.71 3.28 7.59
CA ALA A 41 -11.03 2.01 7.79
C ALA A 41 -11.36 0.93 6.74
N GLU A 42 -12.35 1.15 5.88
CA GLU A 42 -12.74 0.19 4.84
C GLU A 42 -12.00 0.42 3.52
N GLY A 43 -11.34 1.56 3.36
CA GLY A 43 -10.50 1.85 2.20
C GLY A 43 -9.24 0.98 2.17
N ARG A 44 -8.82 0.50 0.98
CA ARG A 44 -7.54 -0.21 0.80
C ARG A 44 -6.72 0.41 -0.31
N LEU A 45 -5.46 0.72 -0.01
CA LEU A 45 -4.47 1.05 -1.03
C LEU A 45 -3.87 -0.25 -1.57
N VAL A 46 -3.84 -0.40 -2.89
CA VAL A 46 -3.19 -1.52 -3.57
C VAL A 46 -2.12 -0.98 -4.50
N THR A 47 -0.91 -1.50 -4.31
CA THR A 47 0.30 -1.13 -5.07
C THR A 47 0.94 -2.37 -5.65
N MET A 48 1.78 -2.18 -6.68
CA MET A 48 2.66 -3.23 -7.16
C MET A 48 4.02 -2.62 -7.48
N SER A 49 5.08 -3.26 -7.00
CA SER A 49 6.44 -2.74 -7.14
C SER A 49 7.39 -3.84 -7.61
N ARG A 50 8.41 -3.45 -8.35
CA ARG A 50 9.55 -4.31 -8.71
C ARG A 50 10.77 -3.82 -7.95
N PHE A 51 11.42 -4.74 -7.24
CA PHE A 51 12.64 -4.44 -6.49
C PHE A 51 13.85 -5.13 -7.12
N THR A 52 14.98 -4.43 -7.12
CA THR A 52 16.30 -4.96 -7.53
C THR A 52 17.32 -4.91 -6.39
N ALA A 53 16.91 -4.43 -5.22
CA ALA A 53 17.69 -4.31 -3.99
C ALA A 53 16.76 -4.45 -2.77
N ASP A 54 17.36 -4.72 -1.62
CA ASP A 54 16.65 -4.85 -0.34
C ASP A 54 16.14 -3.50 0.16
N TRP A 55 15.15 -3.52 1.06
CA TRP A 55 14.68 -2.31 1.74
C TRP A 55 15.66 -1.87 2.82
N GLU A 56 15.88 -0.56 2.92
CA GLU A 56 16.79 0.03 3.91
C GLU A 56 16.04 0.56 5.16
N SER A 57 14.71 0.45 5.20
CA SER A 57 13.85 0.99 6.26
C SER A 57 12.79 -0.01 6.73
N TRP A 58 12.33 0.18 7.97
CA TRP A 58 11.15 -0.49 8.53
C TRP A 58 9.89 0.31 8.20
N GLU A 59 8.81 -0.39 7.87
CA GLU A 59 7.46 0.17 7.71
C GLU A 59 6.55 -0.40 8.79
N MET A 60 5.56 0.39 9.20
CA MET A 60 4.53 -0.02 10.17
C MET A 60 3.22 0.67 9.82
N HIS A 61 2.13 -0.10 9.81
CA HIS A 61 0.77 0.40 9.66
C HIS A 61 0.07 0.37 11.03
N PRO A 62 0.03 1.49 11.77
CA PRO A 62 -0.51 1.50 13.14
C PRO A 62 -2.02 1.28 13.20
N GLU A 63 -2.74 1.68 12.15
CA GLU A 63 -4.21 1.72 12.13
C GLU A 63 -4.83 0.64 11.22
N GLY A 64 -4.06 -0.35 10.78
CA GLY A 64 -4.56 -1.40 9.90
C GLY A 64 -3.55 -2.48 9.55
N ASP A 65 -4.05 -3.54 8.91
CA ASP A 65 -3.24 -4.65 8.45
C ASP A 65 -2.64 -4.39 7.07
N GLU A 66 -1.46 -4.97 6.82
CA GLU A 66 -0.82 -5.01 5.52
C GLU A 66 -0.70 -6.44 5.01
N MET A 67 -0.95 -6.62 3.70
CA MET A 67 -0.76 -7.87 3.01
C MET A 67 0.28 -7.71 1.89
N VAL A 68 1.43 -8.37 2.03
CA VAL A 68 2.51 -8.36 1.03
C VAL A 68 2.53 -9.67 0.25
N LEU A 69 2.37 -9.60 -1.08
CA LEU A 69 2.40 -10.78 -1.97
C LEU A 69 3.64 -10.76 -2.87
N CYS A 70 4.43 -11.82 -2.81
CA CYS A 70 5.51 -12.05 -3.78
C CYS A 70 4.93 -12.73 -5.03
N LEU A 71 4.73 -11.95 -6.10
CA LEU A 71 4.18 -12.47 -7.37
C LEU A 71 5.22 -13.22 -8.22
N SER A 72 6.51 -12.88 -8.08
CA SER A 72 7.60 -13.54 -8.79
C SER A 72 8.92 -13.37 -8.05
N GLY A 73 9.80 -14.37 -8.14
CA GLY A 73 11.09 -14.37 -7.47
C GLY A 73 11.03 -14.93 -6.04
N ARG A 74 11.83 -14.35 -5.14
CA ARG A 74 11.87 -14.72 -3.72
C ARG A 74 11.95 -13.46 -2.88
N MET A 75 11.24 -13.46 -1.76
CA MET A 75 11.28 -12.41 -0.75
C MET A 75 11.60 -13.06 0.61
N THR A 76 12.38 -12.36 1.42
CA THR A 76 12.48 -12.62 2.86
C THR A 76 11.78 -11.47 3.56
N LEU A 77 10.74 -11.77 4.34
CA LEU A 77 10.06 -10.77 5.14
C LEU A 77 10.63 -10.81 6.56
N HIS A 78 11.15 -9.68 7.02
CA HIS A 78 11.57 -9.49 8.40
C HIS A 78 10.43 -8.78 9.12
N GLN A 79 9.91 -9.40 10.18
CA GLN A 79 8.81 -8.83 10.98
C GLN A 79 9.29 -8.70 12.42
N ASP A 80 9.08 -7.52 13.00
CA ASP A 80 9.18 -7.30 14.43
C ASP A 80 7.76 -7.33 15.00
N HIS A 81 7.51 -8.26 15.90
CA HIS A 81 6.22 -8.40 16.57
C HIS A 81 6.35 -7.82 17.97
N ALA A 82 5.40 -7.00 18.37
CA ALA A 82 5.27 -6.64 19.78
C ALA A 82 5.19 -7.95 20.61
N VAL A 83 5.94 -8.01 21.71
CA VAL A 83 5.95 -9.19 22.58
C VAL A 83 4.58 -9.33 23.24
N GLY A 84 3.75 -10.23 22.70
CA GLY A 84 2.55 -10.79 23.33
C GLY A 84 1.24 -10.05 23.03
N THR A 85 0.28 -10.81 22.51
CA THR A 85 -1.12 -10.84 22.96
C THR A 85 -1.57 -12.29 23.11
#